data_AF-A0A958FW18-F1
#
_entry.id   AF-A0A958FW18-F1
#
_cell.length_a   1.000
_cell.length_b   1.000
_cell.length_c   1.000
_cell.angle_alpha   90.00
_cell.angle_beta   90.00
_cell.angle_gamma   90.00
#
_symmetry.space_group_name_H-M   'P 1'
#
loop_
_entity.id
_entity.type
_entity.pdbx_description
1 polymer ?
#
loop_
_entity_poly.entity_id
_entity_poly.type
_entity_poly.pdbx_seq_one_letter_code
_entity_poly.pdbx_strand_id
1 'polypeptide(L)'
;MIQNLKHLESDSKLDPILVYELRKAILQMDRIESRKKGQRKLERIANMKHRVLSPFALAALASSCYWSGDIFGATYWCKNVILSYPMSTSALWCSTLLVSIYRMLGMKKERFEAEGDRLRIMKKIALQSSSIQDKIFALNELKSELEMRDRYNDAQKCQDELHDLMVEYTNEQLQSV
;
A
#
# COMPACT_ATOMS: atom_id res chain seq x y z
N MET A 1 3.25 -5.31 3.72
CA MET A 1 1.77 -5.35 3.90
C MET A 1 1.35 -5.71 5.33
N ILE A 2 1.76 -6.85 5.92
CA ILE A 2 1.31 -7.25 7.28
C ILE A 2 1.80 -6.31 8.40
N GLN A 3 3.03 -5.78 8.30
CA GLN A 3 3.54 -4.80 9.27
C GLN A 3 2.71 -3.50 9.29
N ASN A 4 2.14 -3.12 8.15
CA ASN A 4 1.23 -1.96 8.02
C ASN A 4 -0.19 -2.28 8.51
N LEU A 5 -0.46 -3.42 9.16
CA LEU A 5 -1.77 -3.69 9.76
C LEU A 5 -1.76 -3.54 11.28
N LYS A 6 -0.58 -3.49 11.93
CA LYS A 6 -0.49 -3.37 13.39
C LYS A 6 -1.03 -2.03 13.91
N HIS A 7 -0.85 -0.94 13.16
CA HIS A 7 -1.36 0.38 13.55
C HIS A 7 -2.89 0.49 13.44
N LEU A 8 -3.55 -0.40 12.69
CA LEU A 8 -5.02 -0.42 12.57
C LEU A 8 -5.70 -0.93 13.84
N GLU A 9 -4.98 -1.63 14.72
CA GLU A 9 -5.52 -2.15 15.99
C GLU A 9 -5.59 -1.06 17.07
N SER A 10 -4.75 -0.03 16.96
CA SER A 10 -4.77 1.13 17.84
C SER A 10 -5.76 2.20 17.40
N ASP A 11 -6.37 2.08 16.22
CA ASP A 11 -7.39 3.03 15.75
C ASP A 11 -8.74 2.69 16.38
N SER A 12 -9.14 3.47 17.38
CA SER A 12 -10.40 3.30 18.13
C SER A 12 -11.66 3.40 17.25
N LYS A 13 -11.54 3.85 15.99
CA LYS A 13 -12.64 3.96 15.03
C LYS A 13 -12.85 2.70 14.20
N LEU A 14 -11.97 1.71 14.28
CA LEU A 14 -12.08 0.47 13.51
C LEU A 14 -12.64 -0.67 14.37
N ASP A 15 -13.53 -1.47 13.78
CA ASP A 15 -14.02 -2.70 14.42
C ASP A 15 -12.86 -3.69 14.59
N PRO A 16 -12.44 -4.01 15.83
CA PRO A 16 -11.32 -4.90 16.09
C PRO A 16 -11.53 -6.31 15.52
N ILE A 17 -12.78 -6.78 15.45
CA ILE A 17 -13.12 -8.09 14.89
C ILE A 17 -12.86 -8.09 13.39
N LEU A 18 -13.22 -7.01 12.70
CA LEU A 18 -13.03 -6.89 11.26
C LEU A 18 -11.54 -6.75 10.90
N VAL A 19 -10.77 -6.01 11.70
CA VAL A 19 -9.30 -5.93 11.57
C VAL A 19 -8.65 -7.30 11.77
N TYR A 20 -9.08 -8.06 12.78
CA TYR A 20 -8.63 -9.42 13.01
C TYR A 20 -8.96 -10.35 11.83
N GLU A 21 -10.19 -10.30 11.32
CA GLU A 21 -10.60 -11.13 10.18
C GLU A 21 -9.82 -10.77 8.90
N LEU A 22 -9.52 -9.50 8.66
CA LEU A 22 -8.64 -9.07 7.56
C LEU A 22 -7.24 -9.70 7.69
N ARG A 23 -6.59 -9.54 8.85
CA ARG A 23 -5.25 -10.12 9.09
C ARG A 23 -5.24 -11.63 8.91
N LYS A 24 -6.23 -12.31 9.47
CA LYS A 24 -6.40 -13.76 9.35
C LYS A 24 -6.60 -14.19 7.91
N ALA A 25 -7.41 -13.46 7.14
CA ALA A 25 -7.63 -13.75 5.73
C ALA A 25 -6.36 -13.57 4.89
N ILE A 26 -5.57 -12.53 5.17
CA ILE A 26 -4.25 -12.31 4.54
C ILE A 26 -3.32 -13.49 4.82
N LEU A 27 -3.16 -13.89 6.08
CA LEU A 27 -2.32 -15.03 6.46
C LEU A 27 -2.79 -16.36 5.85
N GLN A 28 -4.10 -16.55 5.71
CA GLN A 28 -4.67 -17.73 5.06
C GLN A 28 -4.41 -17.77 3.56
N MET A 29 -4.31 -16.61 2.91
CA MET A 29 -4.03 -16.49 1.47
C MET A 29 -2.61 -16.96 1.10
N ASP A 30 -1.66 -16.76 2.01
CA ASP A 30 -0.25 -17.12 1.78
C ASP A 30 -0.05 -18.64 1.77
N ARG A 31 -0.91 -19.41 2.45
CA ARG A 31 -0.83 -20.88 2.53
C ARG A 31 -1.66 -21.54 1.41
N ILE A 32 -1.06 -22.47 0.67
CA ILE A 32 -1.71 -23.16 -0.47
C ILE A 32 -3.06 -23.77 -0.08
N GLU A 33 -3.11 -24.51 1.03
CA GLU A 33 -4.31 -25.23 1.49
C GLU A 33 -5.48 -24.29 1.84
N SER A 34 -5.18 -23.12 2.41
CA SER A 34 -6.21 -22.17 2.85
C SER A 34 -6.40 -20.99 1.89
N ARG A 35 -5.69 -20.94 0.76
CA ARG A 35 -5.66 -19.77 -0.14
C ARG A 35 -7.05 -19.34 -0.60
N LYS A 36 -7.83 -20.28 -1.14
CA LYS A 36 -9.20 -20.02 -1.60
C LYS A 36 -10.11 -19.51 -0.49
N LYS A 37 -9.93 -20.01 0.74
CA LYS A 37 -10.70 -19.56 1.91
C LYS A 37 -10.30 -18.14 2.30
N GLY A 38 -9.01 -17.83 2.29
CA GLY A 38 -8.49 -16.48 2.51
C GLY A 38 -9.01 -15.49 1.47
N GLN A 39 -8.90 -15.81 0.19
CA GLN A 39 -9.39 -14.98 -0.92
C GLN A 39 -10.89 -14.66 -0.79
N ARG A 40 -11.75 -15.66 -0.55
CA ARG A 40 -13.19 -15.43 -0.35
C ARG A 40 -13.50 -14.48 0.81
N LYS A 41 -12.70 -14.54 1.89
CA LYS A 41 -12.85 -13.61 3.01
C LYS A 41 -12.41 -12.20 2.65
N LEU A 42 -11.30 -12.06 1.93
CA LEU A 42 -10.81 -10.78 1.44
C LEU A 42 -11.81 -10.14 0.47
N GLU A 43 -12.41 -10.92 -0.44
CA GLU A 43 -13.48 -10.44 -1.34
C GLU A 43 -14.68 -9.91 -0.55
N ARG A 44 -15.10 -10.61 0.51
CA ARG A 44 -16.18 -10.11 1.39
C ARG A 44 -15.82 -8.77 2.02
N ILE A 45 -14.62 -8.64 2.58
CA ILE A 45 -14.15 -7.39 3.21
C ILE A 45 -14.01 -6.27 2.17
N ALA A 46 -13.51 -6.58 0.97
CA ALA A 46 -13.42 -5.63 -0.12
C ALA A 46 -14.81 -5.12 -0.54
N ASN A 47 -15.81 -6.00 -0.62
CA ASN A 47 -17.18 -5.67 -1.00
C ASN A 47 -17.94 -4.85 0.06
N MET A 48 -17.46 -4.79 1.30
CA MET A 48 -18.01 -3.89 2.32
C MET A 48 -17.71 -2.41 2.03
N LYS A 49 -16.78 -2.11 1.10
CA LYS A 49 -16.37 -0.75 0.70
C LYS A 49 -15.94 0.13 1.89
N HIS A 50 -15.41 -0.49 2.94
CA HIS A 50 -14.86 0.21 4.09
C HIS A 50 -13.62 1.02 3.67
N ARG A 51 -13.65 2.34 3.90
CA ARG A 51 -12.61 3.28 3.42
C ARG A 51 -11.18 2.88 3.80
N VAL A 52 -10.99 2.38 5.02
CA VAL A 52 -9.67 1.96 5.54
C VAL A 52 -9.31 0.52 5.18
N LEU A 53 -10.21 -0.44 5.38
CA LEU A 53 -9.91 -1.88 5.30
C LEU A 53 -9.99 -2.45 3.88
N SER A 54 -10.91 -1.95 3.03
CA SER A 54 -11.07 -2.43 1.66
C SER A 54 -9.82 -2.24 0.79
N PRO A 55 -9.06 -1.11 0.87
CA PRO A 55 -7.77 -1.01 0.16
C PRO A 55 -6.81 -2.15 0.47
N PHE A 56 -6.68 -2.54 1.75
CA PHE A 56 -5.81 -3.64 2.15
C PHE A 56 -6.32 -4.98 1.64
N ALA A 57 -7.63 -5.23 1.73
CA ALA A 57 -8.23 -6.47 1.25
C ALA A 57 -8.04 -6.65 -0.27
N LEU A 58 -8.22 -5.57 -1.04
CA LEU A 58 -8.03 -5.57 -2.49
C LEU A 58 -6.54 -5.71 -2.87
N ALA A 59 -5.63 -5.03 -2.18
CA ALA A 59 -4.19 -5.18 -2.41
C ALA A 59 -3.68 -6.59 -2.07
N ALA A 60 -4.26 -7.20 -1.03
CA ALA A 60 -4.04 -8.60 -0.69
C ALA A 60 -4.53 -9.54 -1.81
N LEU A 61 -5.75 -9.34 -2.33
CA LEU A 61 -6.25 -10.09 -3.49
C LEU A 61 -5.34 -9.95 -4.71
N ALA A 62 -4.88 -8.73 -5.02
CA ALA A 62 -3.95 -8.49 -6.12
C ALA A 62 -2.65 -9.28 -5.96
N SER A 63 -2.07 -9.23 -4.75
CA SER A 63 -0.85 -9.97 -4.41
C SER A 63 -1.06 -11.48 -4.53
N SER A 64 -2.20 -11.97 -4.04
CA SER A 64 -2.56 -13.39 -4.15
C SER A 64 -2.60 -13.86 -5.60
N CYS A 65 -3.25 -13.09 -6.48
CA CYS A 65 -3.36 -13.40 -7.90
C CYS A 65 -1.97 -13.38 -8.57
N TYR A 66 -1.14 -12.38 -8.24
CA TYR A 66 0.21 -12.26 -8.76
C TYR A 66 1.05 -13.50 -8.44
N TRP A 67 1.09 -13.90 -7.16
CA TRP A 67 1.86 -15.06 -6.73
C TRP A 67 1.28 -16.40 -7.19
N SER A 68 0.00 -16.46 -7.55
CA SER A 68 -0.61 -17.64 -8.17
C SER A 68 -0.48 -17.67 -9.70
N GLY A 69 0.18 -16.68 -10.31
CA GLY A 69 0.33 -16.58 -11.77
C GLY A 69 -0.91 -16.06 -12.50
N ASP A 70 -1.95 -15.62 -11.78
CA ASP A 70 -3.12 -14.95 -12.37
C ASP A 70 -2.81 -13.46 -12.56
N ILE A 71 -2.08 -13.16 -13.63
CA ILE A 71 -1.62 -11.80 -13.95
C ILE A 71 -2.81 -10.87 -14.27
N PHE A 72 -3.86 -11.39 -14.91
CA PHE A 72 -5.05 -10.60 -15.22
C PHE A 72 -5.81 -10.21 -13.95
N GLY A 73 -6.04 -11.16 -13.04
CA GLY A 73 -6.62 -10.90 -11.73
C GLY A 73 -5.79 -9.91 -10.92
N ALA A 74 -4.46 -10.07 -10.90
CA ALA A 74 -3.55 -9.15 -10.21
C ALA A 74 -3.68 -7.72 -10.75
N THR A 75 -3.64 -7.57 -12.07
CA THR A 75 -3.77 -6.27 -12.75
C THR A 75 -5.12 -5.63 -12.46
N TYR A 76 -6.21 -6.40 -12.54
CA TYR A 76 -7.56 -5.94 -12.25
C TYR A 76 -7.68 -5.37 -10.83
N TRP A 77 -7.25 -6.13 -9.83
CA TRP A 77 -7.32 -5.70 -8.44
C TRP A 77 -6.42 -4.50 -8.17
N CYS A 78 -5.20 -4.45 -8.73
CA CYS A 78 -4.33 -3.28 -8.59
C CYS A 78 -4.96 -2.00 -9.14
N LYS A 79 -5.52 -2.07 -10.36
CA LYS A 79 -6.21 -0.92 -10.97
C LYS A 79 -7.38 -0.46 -10.10
N ASN A 80 -8.16 -1.40 -9.57
CA ASN A 80 -9.28 -1.08 -8.68
C ASN A 80 -8.83 -0.35 -7.40
N VAL A 81 -7.72 -0.77 -6.77
CA VAL A 81 -7.19 -0.08 -5.59
C VAL A 81 -6.73 1.33 -5.94
N ILE A 82 -5.97 1.49 -7.02
CA ILE A 82 -5.42 2.79 -7.43
C ILE A 82 -6.54 3.78 -7.76
N LEU A 83 -7.57 3.34 -8.49
CA LEU A 83 -8.69 4.19 -8.87
C LEU A 83 -9.58 4.55 -7.67
N SER A 84 -9.89 3.57 -6.82
CA SER A 84 -10.85 3.75 -5.73
C SER A 84 -10.24 4.36 -4.47
N TYR A 85 -8.93 4.14 -4.25
CA TYR A 85 -8.23 4.51 -3.02
C TYR A 85 -6.85 5.13 -3.28
N PRO A 86 -6.75 6.19 -4.11
CA PRO A 86 -5.46 6.75 -4.55
C PRO A 86 -4.62 7.38 -3.43
N MET A 87 -5.20 7.58 -2.25
CA MET A 87 -4.54 8.11 -1.06
C MET A 87 -4.03 7.03 -0.10
N SER A 88 -4.26 5.74 -0.42
CA SER A 88 -3.87 4.64 0.46
C SER A 88 -2.46 4.14 0.14
N THR A 89 -1.73 3.71 1.17
CA THR A 89 -0.45 2.99 0.99
C THR A 89 -0.64 1.68 0.22
N SER A 90 -1.85 1.11 0.24
CA SER A 90 -2.25 -0.02 -0.59
C SER A 90 -2.26 0.30 -2.09
N ALA A 91 -2.63 1.53 -2.49
CA ALA A 91 -2.51 1.98 -3.87
C ALA A 91 -1.05 2.11 -4.31
N LEU A 92 -0.17 2.57 -3.41
CA LEU A 92 1.26 2.60 -3.68
C LEU A 92 1.80 1.19 -3.93
N TRP A 93 1.49 0.23 -3.05
CA TRP A 93 1.85 -1.18 -3.26
C TRP A 93 1.34 -1.72 -4.60
N CYS A 94 0.06 -1.47 -4.92
CA CYS A 94 -0.53 -1.92 -6.19
C CYS A 94 0.14 -1.29 -7.41
N SER A 95 0.54 -0.03 -7.34
CA SER A 95 1.26 0.63 -8.43
C SER A 95 2.65 0.01 -8.64
N THR A 96 3.37 -0.31 -7.57
CA THR A 96 4.64 -1.06 -7.64
C THR A 96 4.44 -2.45 -8.24
N LEU A 97 3.37 -3.14 -7.85
CA LEU A 97 3.06 -4.46 -8.40
C LEU A 97 2.75 -4.39 -9.91
N LEU A 98 2.02 -3.36 -10.36
CA LEU A 98 1.76 -3.13 -11.79
C LEU A 98 3.05 -2.89 -12.58
N VAL A 99 3.98 -2.09 -12.04
CA VAL A 99 5.30 -1.87 -12.67
C VAL A 99 6.02 -3.21 -12.86
N SER A 100 6.00 -4.08 -11.84
CA SER A 100 6.59 -5.42 -11.92
C SER A 100 5.89 -6.31 -12.95
N ILE A 101 4.55 -6.33 -12.97
CA ILE A 101 3.75 -7.07 -13.95
C ILE A 101 4.10 -6.63 -15.38
N TYR A 102 4.03 -5.32 -15.66
CA TYR A 102 4.29 -4.81 -17.01
C TYR A 102 5.75 -4.99 -17.43
N ARG A 103 6.69 -5.00 -16.47
CA ARG A 103 8.08 -5.38 -16.75
C ARG A 103 8.19 -6.84 -17.18
N MET A 104 7.56 -7.77 -16.45
CA MET A 104 7.58 -9.20 -16.81
C MET A 104 6.95 -9.46 -18.18
N LEU A 105 5.89 -8.72 -18.53
CA LEU A 105 5.21 -8.84 -19.81
C LEU A 105 5.90 -8.10 -20.97
N GLY A 106 6.98 -7.38 -20.72
CA GLY A 106 7.66 -6.57 -21.75
C GLY A 106 6.86 -5.34 -22.23
N MET A 107 5.82 -4.94 -21.50
CA MET A 107 4.91 -3.84 -21.82
C MET A 107 5.54 -2.49 -21.44
N LYS A 108 6.45 -2.00 -22.28
CA LYS A 108 7.27 -0.81 -21.97
C LYS A 108 6.43 0.44 -21.69
N LYS A 109 5.41 0.71 -22.50
CA LYS A 109 4.59 1.93 -22.40
C LYS A 109 3.81 1.93 -21.07
N GLU A 110 3.10 0.85 -20.79
CA GLU A 110 2.28 0.65 -19.60
C GLU A 110 3.14 0.65 -18.34
N ARG A 111 4.35 0.10 -18.42
CA ARG A 111 5.34 0.20 -17.34
C ARG A 111 5.72 1.65 -17.05
N PHE A 112 6.02 2.45 -18.07
CA PHE A 112 6.33 3.88 -17.88
C PHE A 112 5.15 4.65 -17.29
N GLU A 113 3.92 4.38 -17.75
CA GLU A 113 2.70 4.97 -17.19
C GLU A 113 2.53 4.58 -15.71
N ALA A 114 2.71 3.30 -15.37
CA ALA A 114 2.62 2.81 -14.00
C ALA A 114 3.71 3.39 -13.08
N GLU A 115 4.94 3.58 -13.57
CA GLU A 115 6.01 4.26 -12.84
C GLU A 115 5.66 5.73 -12.57
N GLY A 116 5.08 6.43 -13.55
CA GLY A 116 4.60 7.80 -13.40
C GLY A 116 3.46 7.92 -12.39
N ASP A 117 2.49 7.00 -12.45
CA ASP A 117 1.38 6.95 -11.49
C ASP A 117 1.88 6.61 -10.08
N ARG A 118 2.85 5.69 -9.95
CA ARG A 118 3.49 5.36 -8.67
C ARG A 118 4.12 6.60 -8.04
N LEU A 119 4.93 7.35 -8.78
CA LEU A 119 5.53 8.60 -8.31
C LEU A 119 4.47 9.65 -7.92
N ARG A 120 3.38 9.74 -8.69
CA ARG A 120 2.25 10.63 -8.39
C ARG A 120 1.57 10.25 -7.08
N ILE A 121 1.33 8.96 -6.85
CA ILE A 121 0.73 8.44 -5.62
C ILE A 121 1.65 8.71 -4.42
N MET A 122 2.96 8.41 -4.52
CA MET A 122 3.94 8.69 -3.47
C MET A 122 3.88 10.16 -3.04
N LYS A 123 4.00 11.09 -4.01
CA LYS A 123 3.92 12.53 -3.75
C LYS A 123 2.59 12.94 -3.12
N LYS A 124 1.49 12.38 -3.61
CA LYS A 124 0.16 12.72 -3.11
C LYS A 124 -0.01 12.29 -1.64
N ILE A 125 0.41 11.07 -1.29
CA ILE A 125 0.35 10.58 0.10
C ILE A 125 1.28 11.40 1.00
N ALA A 126 2.52 11.63 0.58
CA ALA A 126 3.50 12.41 1.33
C ALA A 126 2.98 13.82 1.68
N LEU A 127 2.37 14.50 0.71
CA LEU A 127 1.93 15.89 0.88
C LEU A 127 0.53 16.05 1.50
N GLN A 128 -0.38 15.09 1.27
CA GLN A 128 -1.80 15.28 1.55
C GLN A 128 -2.41 14.25 2.50
N SER A 129 -1.66 13.22 2.93
CA SER A 129 -2.20 12.27 3.91
C SER A 129 -2.45 12.95 5.25
N SER A 130 -3.52 12.55 5.95
CA SER A 130 -3.77 12.97 7.34
C SER A 130 -3.02 12.11 8.36
N SER A 131 -2.42 10.99 7.93
CA SER A 131 -1.65 10.08 8.78
C SER A 131 -0.16 10.37 8.64
N ILE A 132 0.51 10.74 9.74
CA ILE A 132 1.96 10.98 9.77
C ILE A 132 2.72 9.71 9.36
N GLN A 133 2.28 8.53 9.80
CA GLN A 133 2.89 7.25 9.41
C GLN A 133 2.81 7.02 7.89
N ASP A 134 1.68 7.32 7.26
CA ASP A 134 1.53 7.18 5.81
C ASP A 134 2.43 8.17 5.06
N LYS A 135 2.58 9.41 5.58
CA LYS A 135 3.52 10.39 5.04
C LYS A 135 4.96 9.89 5.12
N ILE A 136 5.40 9.42 6.29
CA ILE A 136 6.74 8.87 6.52
C ILE A 136 7.00 7.70 5.57
N PHE A 137 6.04 6.77 5.45
CA PHE A 137 6.16 5.65 4.53
C PHE A 137 6.31 6.11 3.08
N ALA A 138 5.45 7.02 2.60
CA ALA A 138 5.49 7.52 1.23
C ALA A 138 6.77 8.33 0.92
N LEU A 139 7.28 9.11 1.89
CA LEU A 139 8.52 9.87 1.74
C LEU A 139 9.74 8.97 1.69
N ASN A 140 9.81 7.92 2.51
CA ASN A 140 10.88 6.91 2.42
C ASN A 140 10.93 6.27 1.03
N GLU A 141 9.77 5.85 0.53
CA GLU A 141 9.66 5.25 -0.81
C GLU A 141 10.02 6.25 -1.92
N LEU A 142 9.57 7.50 -1.81
CA LEU A 142 9.89 8.56 -2.77
C LEU A 142 11.39 8.89 -2.78
N LYS A 143 12.01 8.99 -1.61
CA LYS A 143 13.45 9.22 -1.46
C LYS A 143 14.24 8.13 -2.17
N SER A 144 13.96 6.86 -1.87
CA SER A 144 14.64 5.72 -2.49
C SER A 144 14.49 5.74 -4.02
N GLU A 145 13.29 6.07 -4.53
CA GLU A 145 13.04 6.18 -5.96
C GLU A 145 13.80 7.34 -6.62
N LEU A 146 14.01 8.45 -5.92
CA LEU A 146 14.80 9.58 -6.40
C LEU A 146 16.30 9.26 -6.41
N GLU A 147 16.80 8.56 -5.39
CA GLU A 147 18.19 8.08 -5.32
C GLU A 147 18.51 7.12 -6.47
N MET A 148 17.60 6.17 -6.77
CA MET A 148 17.75 5.25 -7.90
C MET A 148 17.75 5.95 -9.27
N ARG A 149 17.36 7.22 -9.33
CA ARG A 149 17.32 8.06 -10.55
C ARG A 149 18.39 9.15 -10.54
N ASP A 150 19.37 9.05 -9.66
CA ASP A 150 20.46 10.02 -9.47
C ASP A 150 19.98 11.45 -9.17
N ARG A 151 18.79 11.60 -8.59
CA ARG A 151 18.21 12.89 -8.19
C ARG A 151 18.54 13.24 -6.74
N TYR A 152 19.83 13.22 -6.40
CA TYR A 152 20.29 13.34 -5.01
C TYR A 152 19.82 14.61 -4.29
N ASN A 153 19.77 15.75 -4.98
CA ASN A 153 19.28 17.00 -4.38
C ASN A 153 17.81 16.93 -3.97
N ASP A 154 16.97 16.24 -4.76
CA ASP A 154 15.56 16.07 -4.42
C ASP A 154 15.38 14.99 -3.35
N ALA A 155 16.20 13.94 -3.39
CA ALA A 155 16.24 12.92 -2.33
C ALA A 155 16.64 13.52 -0.98
N GLN A 156 17.59 14.47 -0.96
CA GLN A 156 17.99 15.17 0.25
C GLN A 156 16.84 16.00 0.83
N LYS A 157 16.07 16.71 0.00
CA LYS A 157 14.86 17.42 0.47
C LYS A 157 13.86 16.47 1.12
N CYS A 158 13.62 15.30 0.52
CA CYS A 158 12.76 14.30 1.13
C CYS A 158 13.34 13.77 2.45
N GLN A 159 14.66 13.66 2.58
CA GLN A 159 15.33 13.25 3.82
C GLN A 159 15.15 14.28 4.93
N ASP A 160 15.25 15.58 4.60
CA ASP A 160 15.06 16.67 5.55
C ASP A 160 13.60 16.70 6.04
N GLU A 161 12.63 16.64 5.12
CA GLU A 161 11.19 16.55 5.46
C GLU A 161 10.86 15.30 6.30
N LEU A 162 11.50 14.17 6.01
CA LEU A 162 11.33 12.94 6.77
C LEU A 162 11.85 13.08 8.19
N HIS A 163 12.99 13.76 8.38
CA HIS A 163 13.54 14.01 9.69
C HIS A 163 12.57 14.83 10.55
N ASP A 164 12.03 15.91 10.01
CA ASP A 164 11.07 16.77 10.70
C ASP A 164 9.80 16.00 11.13
N LEU A 165 9.24 15.19 10.21
CA LEU A 165 8.06 14.37 10.50
C LEU A 165 8.34 13.27 11.54
N MET A 166 9.54 12.69 11.55
CA MET A 166 9.90 11.70 12.56
C MET A 166 10.05 12.32 13.96
N VAL A 167 10.55 13.56 14.02
CA VAL A 167 10.59 14.33 15.28
C VAL A 167 9.18 14.63 15.77
N GLU A 168 8.30 15.12 14.89
CA GLU A 168 6.87 15.35 15.19
C GLU A 168 6.19 14.07 15.70
N TYR A 169 6.35 12.96 14.98
CA TYR A 169 5.78 11.67 15.34
C TYR A 169 6.26 11.18 16.71
N THR A 170 7.55 11.33 17.01
CA THR A 170 8.12 10.93 18.31
C THR A 170 7.53 11.77 19.44
N ASN A 171 7.35 13.08 19.21
CA ASN A 171 6.75 13.98 20.19
C ASN A 171 5.26 13.65 20.44
N GLU A 172 4.49 13.33 19.40
CA GLU A 172 3.09 12.89 19.55
C GLU A 172 2.99 11.60 20.38
N GLN A 173 3.88 10.63 20.12
CA GLN A 173 3.90 9.38 20.90
C GLN A 173 4.20 9.63 22.38
N LEU A 174 5.16 10.51 22.69
CA LEU A 174 5.51 10.86 24.07
C LEU A 174 4.39 11.60 24.82
N GLN A 175 3.56 12.38 24.13
CA GLN A 175 2.41 13.08 24.74
C GLN A 175 1.19 12.18 24.96
N SER A 176 1.16 11.00 24.34
CA SER A 176 0.05 10.03 24.45
C SER A 176 0.21 9.01 25.59
N VAL A 177 1.30 9.11 26.36
CA VAL A 177 1.63 8.29 27.55
C VAL A 177 1.34 9.08 28.82
#